data_AF-A0A2G2LX86-F1
#
_entry.id   AF-A0A2G2LX86-F1
#
_cell.length_a   1.000
_cell.length_b   1.000
_cell.length_c   1.000
_cell.angle_alpha   90.00
_cell.angle_beta   90.00
_cell.angle_gamma   90.00
#
_symmetry.space_group_name_H-M   'P 1'
#
loop_
_entity.id
_entity.type
_entity.pdbx_description
1 polymer ?
#
loop_
_entity_poly.entity_id
_entity_poly.type
_entity_poly.pdbx_seq_one_letter_code
_entity_poly.pdbx_strand_id
1 'polypeptide(L)'
;MNDDDTSLWVQARGLFAQGLTVRQIAHRLDLPIITVTKRAKNEDWPEPPPPDWQAIRNVWEGGQSVRMLAKQFKISENRIRKRQIKEDWQRGLARGVEALRLSVRTLEETMKQTDPGDTTAIARLAAALSMAAGRLRDAEKQITEKAQAEVEKESGFGPEGEEETLREQMMAMLLRLSETESPET
;
A
#
# COMPACT_ATOMS: atom_id res chain seq x y z
N MET A 1 -29.75 -35.14 12.58
CA MET A 1 -29.03 -34.51 11.46
C MET A 1 -29.39 -33.05 11.52
N ASN A 2 -28.38 -32.19 11.73
CA ASN A 2 -28.53 -30.82 12.19
C ASN A 2 -28.96 -29.89 11.05
N ASP A 3 -30.21 -29.45 11.07
CA ASP A 3 -30.68 -28.38 10.17
C ASP A 3 -29.94 -27.05 10.43
N ASP A 4 -29.40 -26.87 11.64
CA ASP A 4 -28.62 -25.69 12.05
C ASP A 4 -27.27 -25.57 11.31
N ASP A 5 -26.61 -26.69 11.02
CA ASP A 5 -25.32 -26.68 10.31
C ASP A 5 -25.51 -26.16 8.88
N THR A 6 -26.55 -26.61 8.18
CA THR A 6 -26.83 -26.20 6.79
C THR A 6 -27.11 -24.70 6.68
N SER A 7 -27.82 -24.13 7.66
CA SER A 7 -28.13 -22.70 7.73
C SER A 7 -26.88 -21.83 7.89
N LEU A 8 -25.93 -22.23 8.73
CA LEU A 8 -24.67 -21.50 8.95
C LEU A 8 -23.83 -21.42 7.68
N TRP A 9 -23.77 -22.49 6.88
CA TRP A 9 -22.98 -22.52 5.64
C TRP A 9 -23.62 -21.73 4.50
N VAL A 10 -24.95 -21.69 4.43
CA VAL A 10 -25.67 -20.79 3.50
C VAL A 10 -25.39 -19.33 3.85
N GLN A 11 -25.41 -18.98 5.14
CA GLN A 11 -25.03 -17.63 5.59
C GLN A 11 -23.56 -17.31 5.30
N ALA A 12 -22.64 -18.25 5.56
CA ALA A 12 -21.23 -18.09 5.27
C ALA A 12 -20.98 -17.81 3.77
N ARG A 13 -21.66 -18.55 2.88
CA ARG A 13 -21.61 -18.35 1.43
C ARG A 13 -22.16 -16.99 1.03
N GLY A 14 -23.27 -16.55 1.62
CA GLY A 14 -23.84 -15.22 1.42
C GLY A 14 -22.88 -14.10 1.84
N LEU A 15 -22.22 -14.24 2.98
CA LEU A 15 -21.21 -13.28 3.45
C LEU A 15 -19.97 -13.24 2.55
N PHE A 16 -19.56 -14.40 2.03
CA PHE A 16 -18.46 -14.49 1.08
C PHE A 16 -18.78 -13.76 -0.24
N ALA A 17 -19.99 -13.96 -0.77
CA ALA A 17 -20.47 -13.23 -1.95
C ALA A 17 -20.55 -11.71 -1.72
N GLN A 18 -20.77 -11.26 -0.48
CA GLN A 18 -20.73 -9.84 -0.09
C GLN A 18 -19.30 -9.28 0.07
N GLY A 19 -18.26 -10.07 -0.21
CA GLY A 19 -16.86 -9.65 -0.15
C GLY A 19 -16.22 -9.74 1.23
N LEU A 20 -16.83 -10.42 2.20
CA LEU A 20 -16.16 -10.68 3.47
C LEU A 20 -15.06 -11.74 3.28
N THR A 21 -13.93 -11.52 3.94
CA THR A 21 -12.84 -12.48 3.96
C THR A 21 -13.20 -13.72 4.77
N VAL A 22 -12.60 -14.87 4.44
CA VAL A 22 -12.79 -16.14 5.18
C VAL A 22 -12.56 -15.97 6.69
N ARG A 23 -11.56 -15.16 7.09
CA ARG A 23 -11.28 -14.85 8.50
C ARG A 23 -12.42 -14.06 9.16
N GLN A 24 -13.01 -13.09 8.46
CA GLN A 24 -14.14 -12.32 8.99
C GLN A 24 -15.40 -13.17 9.12
N ILE A 25 -15.65 -14.07 8.15
CA ILE A 25 -16.78 -15.00 8.18
C ILE A 25 -16.62 -15.97 9.36
N ALA A 26 -15.43 -16.56 9.51
CA ALA A 26 -15.07 -17.45 10.61
C ALA A 26 -15.32 -16.78 11.98
N HIS A 27 -14.83 -15.55 12.18
CA HIS A 27 -15.04 -14.82 13.43
C HIS A 27 -16.52 -14.44 13.66
N ARG A 28 -17.29 -14.19 12.60
CA ARG A 28 -18.68 -13.74 12.71
C ARG A 28 -19.66 -14.88 13.01
N LEU A 29 -19.37 -16.07 12.48
CA LEU A 29 -20.21 -17.26 12.62
C LEU A 29 -19.63 -18.27 13.64
N ASP A 30 -18.56 -17.90 14.33
CA ASP A 30 -17.79 -18.75 15.24
C ASP A 30 -17.38 -20.10 14.62
N LEU A 31 -16.96 -20.05 13.35
CA LEU A 31 -16.53 -21.20 12.57
C LEU A 31 -15.00 -21.28 12.49
N PRO A 32 -14.39 -22.48 12.51
CA PRO A 32 -12.95 -22.60 12.33
C PRO A 32 -12.51 -22.11 10.93
N ILE A 33 -11.53 -21.19 10.87
CA ILE A 33 -11.03 -20.59 9.61
C ILE A 33 -10.67 -21.67 8.56
N ILE A 34 -10.04 -22.77 9.00
CA ILE A 34 -9.62 -23.87 8.13
C ILE A 34 -10.83 -24.53 7.46
N THR A 35 -11.94 -24.71 8.19
CA THR A 35 -13.16 -25.35 7.66
C THR A 35 -13.83 -24.49 6.61
N VAL A 36 -13.96 -23.18 6.88
CA VAL A 36 -14.51 -22.22 5.92
C VAL A 36 -13.63 -22.14 4.66
N THR A 37 -12.30 -22.16 4.83
CA THR A 37 -11.37 -22.14 3.69
C THR A 37 -11.49 -23.39 2.82
N LYS A 38 -11.55 -24.58 3.43
CA LYS A 38 -11.72 -25.84 2.71
C LYS A 38 -13.05 -25.88 1.96
N ARG A 39 -14.13 -25.45 2.62
CA ARG A 39 -15.47 -25.50 2.06
C ARG A 39 -15.66 -24.50 0.91
N ALA A 40 -15.14 -23.28 1.06
CA ALA A 40 -15.16 -22.28 0.00
C ALA A 40 -14.43 -22.74 -1.27
N LYS A 41 -13.33 -23.51 -1.12
CA LYS A 41 -12.59 -24.13 -2.23
C LYS A 41 -13.31 -25.34 -2.83
N ASN A 42 -13.91 -26.19 -2.00
CA ASN A 42 -14.56 -27.42 -2.47
C ASN A 42 -15.91 -27.17 -3.13
N GLU A 43 -16.61 -26.10 -2.76
CA GLU A 43 -17.95 -25.76 -3.24
C GLU A 43 -17.94 -24.58 -4.23
N ASP A 44 -16.77 -24.19 -4.75
CA ASP A 44 -16.56 -23.08 -5.69
C ASP A 44 -17.41 -21.86 -5.35
N TRP A 45 -17.22 -21.34 -4.13
CA TRP A 45 -17.96 -20.16 -3.71
C TRP A 45 -17.64 -19.00 -4.65
N PRO A 46 -18.66 -18.22 -5.07
CA PRO A 46 -18.45 -17.14 -6.03
C PRO A 46 -17.43 -16.16 -5.46
N GLU A 47 -16.30 -16.03 -6.15
CA GLU A 47 -15.27 -15.08 -5.74
C GLU A 47 -15.86 -13.67 -5.73
N PRO A 48 -15.61 -12.88 -4.68
CA PRO A 48 -16.07 -11.51 -4.68
C PRO A 48 -15.41 -10.76 -5.84
N PRO A 49 -16.12 -9.80 -6.46
CA PRO A 49 -15.58 -9.02 -7.56
C PRO A 49 -14.24 -8.40 -7.15
N PRO A 50 -13.26 -8.33 -8.07
CA PRO A 50 -11.99 -7.72 -7.76
C PRO A 50 -12.23 -6.28 -7.30
N PRO A 51 -11.58 -5.85 -6.21
CA PRO A 51 -11.75 -4.49 -5.73
C PRO A 51 -11.26 -3.48 -6.77
N ASP A 52 -11.93 -2.32 -6.82
CA ASP A 52 -11.55 -1.22 -7.70
C ASP A 52 -10.26 -0.56 -7.18
N TRP A 53 -9.13 -1.06 -7.69
CA TRP A 53 -7.81 -0.57 -7.31
C TRP A 53 -7.57 0.87 -7.72
N GLN A 54 -8.22 1.35 -8.79
CA GLN A 54 -8.03 2.71 -9.27
C GLN A 54 -8.73 3.73 -8.37
N ALA A 55 -9.95 3.41 -7.91
CA ALA A 55 -10.61 4.19 -6.88
C ALA A 55 -9.82 4.21 -5.56
N ILE A 56 -9.29 3.06 -5.11
CA ILE A 56 -8.48 2.98 -3.88
C ILE A 56 -7.21 3.81 -4.00
N ARG A 57 -6.52 3.73 -5.15
CA ARG A 57 -5.32 4.51 -5.44
C ARG A 57 -5.61 6.00 -5.38
N ASN A 58 -6.65 6.47 -6.06
CA ASN A 58 -7.04 7.89 -6.07
C ASN A 58 -7.26 8.44 -4.65
N VAL A 59 -7.93 7.66 -3.80
CA VAL A 59 -8.22 8.07 -2.42
C VAL A 59 -6.97 8.00 -1.54
N TRP A 60 -6.11 7.00 -1.74
CA TRP A 60 -4.82 6.89 -1.07
C TRP A 60 -3.88 8.06 -1.43
N GLU A 61 -3.81 8.42 -2.71
CA GLU A 61 -3.05 9.57 -3.22
C GLU A 61 -3.59 10.89 -2.68
N GLY A 62 -4.90 10.96 -2.43
CA GLY A 62 -5.57 12.04 -1.71
C GLY A 62 -5.23 12.15 -0.22
N GLY A 63 -4.38 11.26 0.30
CA GLY A 63 -3.82 11.33 1.65
C GLY A 63 -4.52 10.44 2.69
N GLN A 64 -5.57 9.70 2.31
CA GLN A 64 -6.28 8.84 3.23
C GLN A 64 -5.38 7.70 3.74
N SER A 65 -5.58 7.26 4.99
CA SER A 65 -4.78 6.19 5.59
C SER A 65 -5.20 4.82 5.08
N VAL A 66 -4.26 3.86 5.05
CA VAL A 66 -4.53 2.47 4.66
C VAL A 66 -5.64 1.84 5.50
N ARG A 67 -5.71 2.18 6.79
CA ARG A 67 -6.76 1.74 7.71
C ARG A 67 -8.15 2.25 7.29
N MET A 68 -8.25 3.50 6.86
CA MET A 68 -9.51 4.07 6.38
C MET A 68 -9.95 3.45 5.06
N LEU A 69 -9.00 3.26 4.12
CA LEU A 69 -9.26 2.58 2.85
C LEU A 69 -9.71 1.14 3.07
N ALA A 70 -9.07 0.41 3.99
CA ALA A 70 -9.45 -0.96 4.34
C ALA A 70 -10.89 -1.06 4.83
N LYS A 71 -11.34 -0.09 5.65
CA LYS A 71 -12.73 -0.02 6.11
C LYS A 71 -13.70 0.36 5.00
N GLN A 72 -13.35 1.38 4.21
CA GLN A 72 -14.21 1.92 3.15
C GLN A 72 -14.44 0.91 2.03
N PHE A 73 -13.37 0.27 1.57
CA PHE A 73 -13.41 -0.67 0.45
C PHE A 73 -13.55 -2.14 0.89
N LYS A 74 -13.66 -2.40 2.21
CA LYS A 74 -13.77 -3.75 2.80
C LYS A 74 -12.62 -4.70 2.38
N ILE A 75 -11.40 -4.19 2.32
CA ILE A 75 -10.20 -4.94 1.93
C ILE A 75 -9.24 -5.01 3.11
N SER A 76 -8.44 -6.08 3.20
CA SER A 76 -7.42 -6.16 4.24
C SER A 76 -6.30 -5.13 4.03
N GLU A 77 -5.83 -4.51 5.12
CA GLU A 77 -4.74 -3.52 5.08
C GLU A 77 -3.49 -4.10 4.39
N ASN A 78 -3.16 -5.36 4.65
CA ASN A 78 -2.00 -6.02 4.06
C ASN A 78 -2.13 -6.15 2.53
N ARG A 79 -3.33 -6.40 2.01
CA ARG A 79 -3.56 -6.48 0.55
C ARG A 79 -3.37 -5.11 -0.10
N ILE A 80 -3.80 -4.04 0.56
CA ILE A 80 -3.58 -2.66 0.09
C ILE A 80 -2.08 -2.34 0.11
N ARG A 81 -1.36 -2.63 1.21
CA ARG A 81 0.10 -2.39 1.29
C ARG A 81 0.88 -3.15 0.22
N LYS A 82 0.59 -4.43 0.01
CA LYS A 82 1.22 -5.23 -1.05
C LYS A 82 0.98 -4.63 -2.43
N ARG A 83 -0.23 -4.10 -2.68
CA ARG A 83 -0.55 -3.45 -3.96
C ARG A 83 0.18 -2.13 -4.10
N GLN A 84 0.22 -1.33 -3.04
CA GLN A 84 0.92 -0.05 -2.98
C GLN A 84 2.40 -0.20 -3.36
N ILE A 85 3.08 -1.20 -2.81
CA ILE A 85 4.49 -1.51 -3.11
C ILE A 85 4.63 -2.03 -4.54
N LYS A 86 3.75 -2.96 -4.96
CA LYS A 86 3.84 -3.55 -6.31
C LYS A 86 3.65 -2.53 -7.43
N GLU A 87 2.88 -1.48 -7.20
CA GLU A 87 2.52 -0.46 -8.18
C GLU A 87 3.16 0.91 -7.89
N ASP A 88 4.09 0.99 -6.94
CA ASP A 88 4.79 2.22 -6.52
C ASP A 88 3.85 3.42 -6.35
N TRP A 89 2.80 3.26 -5.54
CA TRP A 89 1.89 4.37 -5.29
C TRP A 89 2.62 5.49 -4.52
N GLN A 90 2.46 6.72 -4.98
CA GLN A 90 3.13 7.93 -4.45
C GLN A 90 2.10 8.92 -3.83
N ARG A 91 2.25 9.28 -2.55
CA ARG A 91 1.28 10.18 -1.87
C ARG A 91 1.50 11.63 -2.28
N GLY A 92 0.44 12.35 -2.67
CA GLY A 92 0.33 13.83 -2.70
C GLY A 92 1.31 14.60 -3.59
N LEU A 93 2.61 14.28 -3.56
CA LEU A 93 3.68 14.78 -4.40
C LEU A 93 3.49 14.40 -5.86
N ALA A 94 3.03 13.19 -6.19
CA ALA A 94 2.79 12.82 -7.60
C ALA A 94 1.67 13.64 -8.23
N ARG A 95 0.51 13.80 -7.56
CA ARG A 95 -0.56 14.69 -8.02
C ARG A 95 -0.16 16.16 -8.02
N GLY A 96 0.58 16.61 -7.00
CA GLY A 96 1.10 17.98 -6.94
C GLY A 96 2.07 18.29 -8.07
N VAL A 97 2.97 17.35 -8.37
CA VAL A 97 3.94 17.43 -9.48
C VAL A 97 3.24 17.32 -10.82
N GLU A 98 2.25 16.45 -11.00
CA GLU A 98 1.46 16.37 -12.23
C GLU A 98 0.65 17.65 -12.47
N ALA A 99 0.03 18.22 -11.43
CA ALA A 99 -0.65 19.50 -11.52
C ALA A 99 0.33 20.64 -11.85
N LEU A 100 1.53 20.63 -11.26
CA LEU A 100 2.60 21.58 -11.61
C LEU A 100 3.07 21.41 -13.06
N ARG A 101 3.27 20.18 -13.54
CA ARG A 101 3.61 19.88 -14.95
C ARG A 101 2.54 20.39 -15.90
N LEU A 102 1.26 20.21 -15.55
CA LEU A 102 0.14 20.72 -16.35
C LEU A 102 0.12 22.27 -16.35
N SER A 103 0.40 22.89 -15.20
CA SER A 103 0.50 24.36 -15.10
C SER A 103 1.65 24.93 -15.94
N VAL A 104 2.80 24.27 -15.99
CA VAL A 104 3.93 24.68 -16.84
C VAL A 104 3.57 24.57 -18.31
N ARG A 105 2.99 23.43 -18.75
CA ARG A 105 2.58 23.23 -20.16
C ARG A 105 1.53 24.25 -20.60
N THR A 106 0.52 24.49 -19.78
CA THR A 106 -0.52 25.49 -20.09
C THR A 106 0.08 26.89 -20.17
N LEU A 107 1.00 27.25 -19.29
CA LEU A 107 1.71 28.52 -19.37
C LEU A 107 2.59 28.63 -20.63
N GLU A 108 3.28 27.55 -21.03
CA GLU A 108 4.06 27.50 -22.28
C GLU A 108 3.16 27.65 -23.52
N GLU A 109 2.00 27.01 -23.52
CA GLU A 109 1.00 27.14 -24.59
C GLU A 109 0.43 28.56 -24.66
N THR A 110 0.09 29.16 -23.51
CA THR A 110 -0.37 30.57 -23.49
C THR A 110 0.71 31.53 -23.95
N MET A 111 1.99 31.29 -23.63
CA MET A 111 3.11 32.10 -24.11
C MET A 111 3.28 32.01 -25.63
N LYS A 112 3.06 30.84 -26.23
CA LYS A 112 3.08 30.67 -27.70
C LYS A 112 1.92 31.35 -28.41
N GLN A 113 0.79 31.54 -27.72
CA GLN A 113 -0.41 32.18 -28.24
C GLN A 113 -0.47 33.70 -27.97
N THR A 114 0.44 34.21 -27.13
CA THR A 114 0.47 35.64 -26.78
C THR A 114 1.05 36.45 -27.94
N ASP A 115 0.45 37.63 -28.20
CA ASP A 115 0.95 38.56 -29.20
C ASP A 115 2.38 39.00 -28.86
N PRO A 116 3.36 38.82 -29.78
CA PRO A 116 4.75 39.26 -29.56
C PRO A 116 4.89 40.77 -29.29
N GLY A 117 3.89 41.58 -29.63
CA GLY A 117 3.85 43.01 -29.30
C GLY A 117 3.50 43.34 -27.84
N ASP A 118 2.84 42.45 -27.11
CA ASP A 118 2.47 42.68 -25.71
C ASP A 118 3.58 42.27 -24.74
N THR A 119 4.60 43.12 -24.66
CA THR A 119 5.77 42.95 -23.78
C THR A 119 5.40 42.77 -22.31
N THR A 120 4.26 43.31 -21.84
CA THR A 120 3.83 43.20 -20.45
C THR A 120 3.22 41.83 -20.15
N ALA A 121 2.40 41.30 -21.06
CA ALA A 121 1.86 39.94 -20.95
C ALA A 121 2.98 38.89 -21.04
N ILE A 122 3.93 39.07 -21.96
CA ILE A 122 5.09 38.18 -22.10
C ILE A 122 5.94 38.17 -20.83
N ALA A 123 6.24 39.33 -20.24
CA ALA A 123 7.03 39.41 -19.02
C ALA A 123 6.32 38.71 -17.83
N ARG A 124 5.00 38.87 -17.70
CA ARG A 124 4.21 38.20 -16.66
C ARG A 124 4.17 36.68 -16.85
N LEU A 125 3.96 36.21 -18.08
CA LEU A 125 3.96 34.78 -18.40
C LEU A 125 5.35 34.15 -18.19
N ALA A 126 6.43 34.84 -18.58
CA ALA A 126 7.80 34.38 -18.36
C ALA A 126 8.15 34.28 -16.86
N ALA A 127 7.71 35.25 -16.06
CA ALA A 127 7.86 35.20 -14.61
C ALA A 127 7.05 34.05 -13.99
N ALA A 128 5.79 33.87 -14.41
CA ALA A 128 4.95 32.77 -13.97
C ALA A 128 5.53 31.40 -14.33
N LEU A 129 6.05 31.25 -15.55
CA LEU A 129 6.75 30.05 -16.01
C LEU A 129 7.97 29.74 -15.17
N SER A 130 8.79 30.76 -14.90
CA SER A 130 10.01 30.60 -14.09
C SER A 130 9.69 30.16 -12.66
N MET A 131 8.65 30.73 -12.05
CA MET A 131 8.18 30.31 -10.72
C MET A 131 7.59 28.89 -10.73
N ALA A 132 6.77 28.55 -11.73
CA ALA A 132 6.16 27.23 -11.85
C ALA A 132 7.21 26.13 -12.12
N ALA A 133 8.18 26.41 -13.01
CA ALA A 133 9.30 25.51 -13.31
C ALA A 133 10.24 25.33 -12.11
N GLY A 134 10.52 26.39 -11.35
CA GLY A 134 11.29 26.30 -10.11
C GLY A 134 10.61 25.39 -9.07
N ARG A 135 9.32 25.61 -8.82
CA ARG A 135 8.52 24.77 -7.91
C ARG A 135 8.43 23.32 -8.37
N LEU A 136 8.31 23.10 -9.68
CA LEU A 136 8.32 21.75 -10.25
C LEU A 136 9.65 21.04 -9.99
N ARG A 137 10.78 21.72 -10.25
CA ARG A 137 12.11 21.17 -10.02
C ARG A 137 12.37 20.85 -8.54
N ASP A 138 11.94 21.72 -7.63
CA ASP A 138 12.05 21.48 -6.20
C ASP A 138 11.19 20.30 -5.75
N ALA A 139 9.98 20.18 -6.28
CA ALA A 139 9.09 19.06 -5.98
C ALA A 139 9.63 17.73 -6.54
N GLU A 140 10.20 17.73 -7.76
CA GLU A 140 10.85 16.55 -8.34
C GLU A 140 12.09 16.13 -7.54
N LYS A 141 12.90 17.10 -7.10
CA LYS A 141 14.07 16.84 -6.25
C LYS A 141 13.68 16.21 -4.91
N GLN A 142 12.63 16.72 -4.27
CA GLN A 142 12.11 16.14 -3.02
C GLN A 142 11.59 14.70 -3.18
N ILE A 143 11.04 14.35 -4.36
CA ILE A 143 10.65 12.96 -4.65
C ILE A 143 11.89 12.08 -4.75
N THR A 144 12.92 12.53 -5.49
CA THR A 144 14.16 11.75 -5.65
C THR A 144 14.92 11.57 -4.34
N GLU A 145 15.00 12.60 -3.50
CA GLU A 145 15.67 12.52 -2.20
C GLU A 145 14.91 11.62 -1.21
N LYS A 146 13.57 11.66 -1.23
CA LYS A 146 12.76 10.73 -0.41
C LYS A 146 12.89 9.29 -0.88
N ALA A 147 12.89 9.05 -2.20
CA ALA A 147 13.09 7.72 -2.75
C ALA A 147 14.47 7.15 -2.38
N GLN A 148 15.53 7.97 -2.44
CA GLN A 148 16.88 7.58 -2.02
C GLN A 148 16.95 7.30 -0.51
N ALA A 149 16.32 8.13 0.32
CA ALA A 149 16.28 7.92 1.77
C ALA A 149 15.49 6.67 2.19
N GLU A 150 14.49 6.25 1.40
CA GLU A 150 13.78 4.98 1.61
C GLU A 150 14.65 3.77 1.23
N VAL A 151 15.40 3.86 0.13
CA VAL A 151 16.36 2.81 -0.28
C VAL A 151 17.50 2.66 0.73
N GLU A 152 18.05 3.77 1.25
CA GLU A 152 19.11 3.73 2.27
C GLU A 152 18.62 3.14 3.61
N LYS A 153 17.34 3.33 3.95
CA LYS A 153 16.73 2.68 5.13
C LYS A 153 16.50 1.18 4.92
N GLU A 154 16.19 0.75 3.70
CA GLU A 154 16.07 -0.67 3.35
C GLU A 154 17.45 -1.36 3.26
N SER A 155 18.50 -0.66 2.82
CA SER A 155 19.88 -1.16 2.82
C SER A 155 20.61 -1.00 4.17
N GLY A 156 20.02 -0.28 5.12
CA GLY A 156 20.56 -0.08 6.48
C GLY A 156 20.45 -1.32 7.37
N PHE A 157 19.69 -2.34 6.97
CA PHE A 157 19.88 -3.71 7.43
C PHE A 157 21.00 -4.36 6.61
N GLY A 158 22.23 -3.92 6.87
CA GLY A 158 23.42 -4.67 6.44
C GLY A 158 23.49 -6.02 7.17
N PRO A 159 24.30 -6.97 6.68
CA PRO A 159 24.39 -8.35 7.20
C PRO A 159 24.79 -8.48 8.68
N GLU A 160 25.17 -7.39 9.35
CA GLU A 160 25.48 -7.37 10.78
C GLU A 160 24.28 -7.72 11.66
N GLY A 161 23.05 -7.35 11.28
CA GLY A 161 21.85 -7.71 12.06
C GLY A 161 21.46 -9.19 11.92
N GLU A 162 21.76 -9.80 10.77
CA GLU A 162 21.58 -11.24 10.58
C GLU A 162 22.65 -12.03 11.33
N GLU A 163 23.92 -11.59 11.34
CA GLU A 163 24.97 -12.20 12.15
C GLU A 163 24.70 -12.10 13.65
N GLU A 164 24.21 -10.96 14.14
CA GLU A 164 23.92 -10.76 15.57
C GLU A 164 22.76 -11.64 16.03
N THR A 165 21.69 -11.73 15.24
CA THR A 165 20.56 -12.65 15.52
C THR A 165 20.93 -14.12 15.39
N LEU A 166 21.80 -14.50 14.43
CA LEU A 166 22.34 -15.85 14.31
C LEU A 166 23.23 -16.20 15.51
N ARG A 167 24.04 -15.24 15.97
CA ARG A 167 24.95 -15.39 17.11
C ARG A 167 24.20 -15.51 18.43
N GLU A 168 23.12 -14.74 18.61
CA GLU A 168 22.21 -14.90 19.74
C GLU A 168 21.50 -16.25 19.71
N GLN A 169 21.02 -16.72 18.55
CA GLN A 169 20.42 -18.05 18.42
C GLN A 169 21.43 -19.17 18.70
N MET A 170 22.67 -19.06 18.21
CA MET A 170 23.73 -20.02 18.49
C MET A 170 24.11 -20.05 19.98
N MET A 171 24.21 -18.90 20.64
CA MET A 171 24.45 -18.86 22.09
C MET A 171 23.29 -19.46 22.89
N ALA A 172 22.04 -19.18 22.52
CA ALA A 172 20.88 -19.78 23.15
C ALA A 172 20.82 -21.31 22.98
N MET A 173 21.27 -21.82 21.83
CA MET A 173 21.36 -23.26 21.56
C MET A 173 22.49 -23.92 22.37
N LEU A 174 23.66 -23.27 22.47
CA LEU A 174 24.78 -23.75 23.29
C LEU A 174 24.44 -23.78 24.78
N LEU A 175 23.73 -22.76 25.29
CA LEU A 175 23.24 -22.74 26.68
C LEU A 175 22.29 -23.91 26.95
N ARG A 176 21.33 -24.17 26.06
CA ARG A 176 20.44 -25.33 26.19
C ARG A 176 21.17 -26.67 26.16
N LEU A 177 22.21 -26.80 25.35
CA LEU A 177 23.01 -28.04 25.30
C LEU A 177 23.80 -28.24 26.61
N SER A 178 24.31 -27.16 27.20
CA SER A 178 25.01 -27.23 28.50
C SER A 178 24.08 -27.55 29.68
N GLU A 179 22.80 -27.16 29.61
CA GLU A 179 21.78 -27.53 30.61
C GLU A 179 21.35 -29.00 30.50
N THR A 180 21.47 -29.61 29.30
CA THR A 180 21.15 -31.03 29.09
C THR A 180 22.29 -32.00 29.43
N GLU A 181 23.49 -31.50 29.72
CA GLU A 181 24.68 -32.31 30.09
C GLU A 181 24.97 -32.35 31.59
N SER A 182 24.04 -31.91 32.45
CA SER A 182 24.12 -32.18 33.89
C SER A 182 23.27 -33.42 34.25
N PRO A 183 23.81 -34.65 34.20
CA PRO A 183 23.21 -35.76 34.90
C PRO A 183 23.36 -35.50 36.40
N GLU A 184 22.25 -35.57 37.13
CA GLU A 184 22.31 -35.76 38.58
C GLU A 184 23.09 -37.05 38.87
N THR A 185 24.13 -36.91 39.71
CA THR A 185 24.97 -37.91 40.38
C THR A 185 26.03 -38.67 39.58
#